data_AF-A0A653XR87-F1
#
_entry.id   AF-A0A653XR87-F1
#
_cell.length_a   1.000
_cell.length_b   1.000
_cell.length_c   1.000
_cell.angle_alpha   90.00
_cell.angle_beta   90.00
_cell.angle_gamma   90.00
#
_symmetry.space_group_name_H-M   'P 1'
#
loop_
_entity.id
_entity.type
_entity.pdbx_description
1 polymer ?
#
loop_
_entity_poly.entity_id
_entity_poly.type
_entity_poly.pdbx_seq_one_letter_code
_entity_poly.pdbx_strand_id
1 'polypeptide(L)'
;MKTTFEFSVESLLFGIENPKGNIEQVLFANKMAKHEGISNCNRLAKLSFADESVNRAVAGAVPLDETLFLGYEGWSESVFHLCIRSGRTTIRMATGSFPSREIVIYEDYIHSILLNKLNEKQIKEVFDFIWNNLDVIQPKPGYMFRED
;
A
#
# COMPACT_ATOMS: atom_id res chain seq x y z
N MET A 1 8.42 22.51 -15.19
CA MET A 1 8.81 21.12 -15.55
C MET A 1 7.72 20.20 -15.05
N LYS A 2 7.14 19.34 -15.89
CA LYS A 2 6.24 18.28 -15.40
C LYS A 2 7.12 17.28 -14.67
N THR A 3 7.00 17.20 -13.35
CA THR A 3 7.50 16.06 -12.58
C THR A 3 6.80 14.83 -13.13
N THR A 4 7.58 13.93 -13.74
CA THR A 4 7.08 12.61 -14.14
C THR A 4 6.72 11.90 -12.84
N PHE A 5 5.45 11.53 -12.70
CA PHE A 5 5.01 10.72 -11.57
C PHE A 5 5.58 9.31 -11.75
N GLU A 6 6.57 8.98 -10.93
CA GLU A 6 7.27 7.70 -10.99
C GLU A 6 7.23 7.05 -9.60
N PHE A 7 6.83 5.79 -9.57
CA PHE A 7 6.77 4.98 -8.36
C PHE A 7 7.19 3.55 -8.64
N SER A 8 7.61 2.86 -7.59
CA SER A 8 7.90 1.42 -7.59
C SER A 8 7.09 0.72 -6.50
N VAL A 9 6.83 -0.57 -6.71
CA VAL A 9 6.08 -1.42 -5.78
C VAL A 9 6.98 -2.55 -5.32
N GLU A 10 7.05 -2.74 -4.00
CA GLU A 10 7.77 -3.83 -3.38
C GLU A 10 6.83 -4.63 -2.49
N SER A 11 6.55 -5.88 -2.87
CA SER A 11 5.88 -6.82 -1.96
C SER A 11 6.70 -7.03 -0.68
N LEU A 12 6.04 -6.86 0.47
CA LEU A 12 6.61 -6.98 1.80
C LEU A 12 6.32 -8.35 2.44
N LEU A 13 5.51 -9.18 1.76
CA LEU A 13 5.21 -10.53 2.20
C LEU A 13 6.11 -11.54 1.49
N PHE A 14 6.51 -12.58 2.22
CA PHE A 14 7.25 -13.72 1.71
C PHE A 14 6.71 -15.03 2.28
N GLY A 15 6.86 -16.13 1.55
CA GLY A 15 6.27 -17.42 1.88
C GLY A 15 4.85 -17.55 1.32
N ILE A 16 4.65 -18.51 0.44
CA ILE A 16 3.41 -18.64 -0.36
C ILE A 16 2.26 -19.19 0.51
N GLU A 17 2.51 -20.25 1.29
CA GLU A 17 1.49 -20.91 2.10
C GLU A 17 1.21 -20.18 3.42
N ASN A 18 2.23 -19.54 4.00
CA ASN A 18 2.14 -18.76 5.22
C ASN A 18 2.89 -17.43 5.05
N PRO A 19 2.25 -16.42 4.44
CA PRO A 19 2.88 -15.13 4.21
C PRO A 19 3.37 -14.50 5.51
N LYS A 20 4.67 -14.20 5.55
CA LYS A 20 5.38 -13.51 6.62
C LYS A 20 5.95 -12.20 6.08
N GLY A 21 6.18 -11.24 6.95
CA GLY A 21 6.76 -9.95 6.58
C GLY A 21 7.40 -9.31 7.80
N ASN A 22 7.87 -8.07 7.65
CA ASN A 22 8.31 -7.29 8.81
C ASN A 22 7.16 -7.20 9.82
N ILE A 23 7.43 -7.60 11.08
CA ILE A 23 6.41 -7.73 12.12
C ILE A 23 5.59 -6.46 12.29
N GLU A 24 6.21 -5.28 12.20
CA GLU A 24 5.51 -4.03 12.43
C GLU A 24 4.52 -3.72 11.30
N GLN A 25 4.93 -3.94 10.05
CA GLN A 25 4.09 -3.70 8.88
C GLN A 25 2.95 -4.72 8.79
N VAL A 26 3.24 -5.99 9.10
CA VAL A 26 2.23 -7.06 9.16
C VAL A 26 1.20 -6.79 10.28
N LEU A 27 1.64 -6.43 11.48
CA LEU A 27 0.73 -6.09 12.58
C LEU A 27 -0.15 -4.89 12.23
N PHE A 28 0.41 -3.89 11.56
CA PHE A 28 -0.35 -2.74 11.08
C PHE A 28 -1.37 -3.13 10.02
N ALA A 29 -0.98 -3.91 9.02
CA ALA A 29 -1.87 -4.36 7.96
C ALA A 29 -3.04 -5.18 8.53
N ASN A 30 -2.77 -6.06 9.49
CA ASN A 30 -3.81 -6.83 10.19
C ASN A 30 -4.74 -5.94 11.02
N LYS A 31 -4.21 -4.91 11.68
CA LYS A 31 -5.03 -3.94 12.42
C LYS A 31 -5.95 -3.14 11.48
N MET A 32 -5.41 -2.71 10.34
CA MET A 32 -6.17 -2.04 9.27
C MET A 32 -7.26 -2.96 8.71
N ALA A 33 -6.89 -4.17 8.32
CA ALA A 33 -7.83 -5.17 7.80
C ALA A 33 -8.98 -5.42 8.78
N LYS A 34 -8.68 -5.61 10.07
CA LYS A 34 -9.71 -5.76 11.12
C LYS A 34 -10.62 -4.54 11.24
N HIS A 35 -10.08 -3.32 11.10
CA HIS A 35 -10.87 -2.09 11.13
C HIS A 35 -11.82 -1.98 9.94
N GLU A 36 -11.36 -2.41 8.76
CA GLU A 36 -12.10 -2.40 7.50
C GLU A 36 -13.00 -3.64 7.32
N GLY A 37 -13.07 -4.54 8.32
CA GLY A 37 -13.86 -5.77 8.23
C GLY A 37 -13.28 -6.85 7.31
N ILE A 38 -12.03 -6.71 6.89
CA ILE A 38 -11.29 -7.70 6.10
C ILE A 38 -10.81 -8.80 7.02
N SER A 39 -11.24 -10.04 6.76
CA SER A 39 -10.93 -11.21 7.56
C SER A 39 -9.45 -11.60 7.53
N ASN A 40 -8.76 -11.35 6.41
CA ASN A 40 -7.35 -11.67 6.26
C ASN A 40 -6.67 -10.70 5.28
N CYS A 41 -5.54 -10.12 5.68
CA CYS A 41 -4.69 -9.35 4.78
C CYS A 41 -3.64 -10.28 4.16
N ASN A 42 -3.83 -10.63 2.89
CA ASN A 42 -2.92 -11.54 2.17
C ASN A 42 -2.05 -10.82 1.11
N ARG A 43 -2.20 -9.50 0.98
CA ARG A 43 -1.36 -8.64 0.15
C ARG A 43 -0.88 -7.46 0.98
N LEU A 44 0.42 -7.22 0.95
CA LEU A 44 1.04 -6.07 1.59
C LEU A 44 2.29 -5.70 0.81
N ALA A 45 2.31 -4.47 0.30
CA ALA A 45 3.40 -3.92 -0.48
C ALA A 45 3.69 -2.48 -0.07
N LYS A 46 4.93 -2.07 -0.27
CA LYS A 46 5.38 -0.69 -0.11
C LYS A 46 5.41 0.01 -1.46
N LEU A 47 4.91 1.24 -1.49
CA LEU A 47 5.10 2.15 -2.62
C LEU A 47 6.23 3.10 -2.29
N SER A 48 7.20 3.17 -3.19
CA SER A 48 8.28 4.16 -3.14
C SER A 48 8.14 5.09 -4.34
N PHE A 49 8.27 6.40 -4.10
CA PHE A 49 8.18 7.42 -5.14
C PHE A 49 9.58 7.91 -5.48
N ALA A 50 9.80 8.31 -6.74
CA ALA A 50 11.07 8.94 -7.13
C ALA A 50 11.33 10.25 -6.35
N ASP A 51 10.25 10.96 -6.00
CA ASP A 51 10.28 12.09 -5.06
C ASP A 51 9.91 11.60 -3.65
N GLU A 52 10.91 11.51 -2.77
CA GLU A 52 10.76 11.05 -1.38
C GLU A 52 9.88 11.97 -0.50
N SER A 53 9.57 13.17 -0.98
CA SER A 53 8.70 14.13 -0.29
C SER A 53 7.20 13.89 -0.49
N VAL A 54 6.82 13.00 -1.41
CA VAL A 54 5.42 12.60 -1.63
C VAL A 54 4.82 12.05 -0.33
N ASN A 55 3.62 12.55 0.01
CA ASN A 55 2.83 12.12 1.16
C ASN A 55 3.52 12.29 2.54
N ARG A 56 4.34 13.34 2.72
CA ARG A 56 5.04 13.63 3.99
C ARG A 56 4.38 14.73 4.82
N ALA A 57 4.27 14.59 6.14
CA ALA A 57 3.77 15.66 7.02
C ALA A 57 4.81 16.77 7.31
N VAL A 58 4.35 18.01 7.56
CA VAL A 58 5.22 19.18 7.82
C VAL A 58 5.28 19.53 9.32
N ALA A 59 6.28 19.01 10.03
CA ALA A 59 7.02 19.62 11.15
C ALA A 59 8.08 18.61 11.64
N GLY A 60 9.36 18.86 11.33
CA GLY A 60 10.48 17.99 11.74
C GLY A 60 10.87 16.87 10.75
N ALA A 61 10.13 16.67 9.66
CA ALA A 61 10.51 15.96 8.42
C ALA A 61 11.40 14.69 8.56
N VAL A 62 11.15 13.85 9.55
CA VAL A 62 11.79 12.53 9.62
C VAL A 62 11.03 11.59 8.68
N PRO A 63 11.71 10.84 7.78
CA PRO A 63 11.07 9.86 6.89
C PRO A 63 10.56 8.66 7.69
N LEU A 64 9.45 8.82 8.40
CA LEU A 64 8.77 7.75 9.15
C LEU A 64 7.50 7.25 8.46
N ASP A 65 7.05 8.00 7.45
CA ASP A 65 5.82 7.71 6.75
C ASP A 65 6.07 6.72 5.60
N GLU A 66 5.38 5.60 5.61
CA GLU A 66 5.42 4.61 4.53
C GLU A 66 4.10 4.66 3.77
N THR A 67 4.16 4.78 2.44
CA THR A 67 2.97 4.54 1.64
C THR A 67 2.85 3.05 1.41
N LEU A 68 1.77 2.46 1.92
CA LEU A 68 1.52 1.03 1.89
C LEU A 68 0.28 0.74 1.06
N PHE A 69 0.37 -0.33 0.28
CA PHE A 69 -0.74 -0.94 -0.42
C PHE A 69 -1.02 -2.30 0.21
N LEU A 70 -2.22 -2.48 0.75
CA LEU A 70 -2.55 -3.67 1.51
C LEU A 70 -4.01 -4.05 1.37
N GLY A 71 -4.30 -5.33 1.53
CA GLY A 71 -5.68 -5.78 1.50
C GLY A 71 -5.79 -7.27 1.27
N TYR A 72 -6.88 -7.64 0.63
CA TYR A 72 -7.25 -9.02 0.37
C TYR A 72 -7.46 -9.23 -1.13
N GLU A 73 -6.73 -10.19 -1.68
CA GLU A 73 -7.01 -10.77 -2.99
C GLU A 73 -7.73 -12.11 -2.79
N GLY A 74 -9.01 -12.16 -3.15
CA GLY A 74 -9.83 -13.37 -3.14
C GLY A 74 -10.00 -13.95 -4.54
N TRP A 75 -10.73 -15.07 -4.63
CA TRP A 75 -10.98 -15.74 -5.91
C TRP A 75 -11.84 -14.91 -6.89
N SER A 76 -12.90 -14.29 -6.38
CA SER A 76 -13.87 -13.54 -7.19
C SER A 76 -13.74 -12.03 -7.04
N GLU A 77 -13.25 -11.57 -5.90
CA GLU A 77 -13.11 -10.15 -5.59
C GLU A 77 -11.84 -9.89 -4.80
N SER A 78 -11.25 -8.72 -5.06
CA SER A 78 -10.14 -8.18 -4.30
C SER A 78 -10.47 -6.77 -3.83
N VAL A 79 -10.09 -6.47 -2.59
CA VAL A 79 -10.23 -5.15 -1.99
C VAL A 79 -8.86 -4.73 -1.50
N PHE A 80 -8.39 -3.59 -2.01
CA PHE A 80 -7.08 -3.06 -1.67
C PHE A 80 -7.17 -1.63 -1.18
N HIS A 81 -6.36 -1.32 -0.18
CA HIS A 81 -6.25 -0.01 0.44
C HIS A 81 -4.89 0.58 0.16
N LEU A 82 -4.88 1.83 -0.28
CA LEU A 82 -3.70 2.67 -0.33
C LEU A 82 -3.72 3.57 0.91
N CYS A 83 -2.66 3.52 1.72
CA CYS A 83 -2.60 4.24 2.98
C CYS A 83 -1.20 4.77 3.27
N ILE A 84 -1.13 5.80 4.12
CA ILE A 84 0.11 6.32 4.67
C ILE A 84 0.16 5.83 6.11
N ARG A 85 1.20 5.07 6.44
CA ARG A 85 1.50 4.63 7.80
C ARG A 85 2.51 5.58 8.40
N SER A 86 2.21 6.19 9.54
CA SER A 86 3.14 7.01 10.32
C SER A 86 3.30 6.43 11.72
N GLY A 87 4.33 5.59 11.91
CA GLY A 87 4.48 4.82 13.15
C GLY A 87 3.25 3.97 13.49
N ARG A 88 2.41 4.43 14.44
CA ARG A 88 1.18 3.75 14.88
C ARG A 88 -0.10 4.35 14.31
N THR A 89 -0.03 5.47 13.60
CA THR A 89 -1.19 6.13 12.99
C THR A 89 -1.28 5.82 11.50
N THR A 90 -2.45 6.08 10.92
CA THR A 90 -2.65 5.94 9.49
C THR A 90 -3.52 7.05 8.92
N ILE A 91 -3.25 7.39 7.67
CA ILE A 91 -4.15 8.15 6.81
C ILE A 91 -4.57 7.20 5.68
N ARG A 92 -5.86 6.90 5.60
CA ARG A 92 -6.43 6.13 4.49
C ARG A 92 -6.54 7.06 3.29
N MET A 93 -5.88 6.71 2.19
CA MET A 93 -5.91 7.52 0.98
C MET A 93 -7.10 7.11 0.12
N ALA A 94 -7.16 5.83 -0.23
CA ALA A 94 -8.20 5.30 -1.10
C ALA A 94 -8.36 3.79 -0.93
N THR A 95 -9.53 3.30 -1.35
CA THR A 95 -9.85 1.87 -1.47
C THR A 95 -10.24 1.57 -2.89
N GLY A 96 -9.68 0.52 -3.46
CA GLY A 96 -9.98 0.04 -4.80
C GLY A 96 -10.48 -1.40 -4.77
N SER A 97 -11.52 -1.66 -5.55
CA SER A 97 -12.12 -2.99 -5.71
C SER A 97 -11.82 -3.56 -7.09
N PHE A 98 -11.53 -4.85 -7.18
CA PHE A 98 -11.35 -5.59 -8.43
C PHE A 98 -12.25 -6.83 -8.43
N PRO A 99 -12.95 -7.14 -9.54
CA PRO A 99 -12.81 -6.61 -10.89
C PRO A 99 -13.63 -5.35 -11.21
N SER A 100 -14.44 -4.82 -10.28
CA SER A 100 -15.31 -3.65 -10.55
C SER A 100 -14.54 -2.39 -10.93
N ARG A 101 -13.26 -2.30 -10.52
CA ARG A 101 -12.37 -1.15 -10.70
C ARG A 101 -12.92 0.15 -10.09
N GLU A 102 -13.79 0.02 -9.10
CA GLU A 102 -14.25 1.16 -8.31
C GLU A 102 -13.12 1.63 -7.40
N ILE A 103 -12.91 2.95 -7.32
CA ILE A 103 -11.92 3.58 -6.44
C ILE A 103 -12.64 4.65 -5.62
N VAL A 104 -12.61 4.50 -4.30
CA VAL A 104 -13.14 5.47 -3.34
C VAL A 104 -11.97 6.18 -2.67
N ILE A 105 -11.88 7.50 -2.80
CA ILE A 105 -10.86 8.34 -2.15
C ILE A 105 -11.47 8.90 -0.87
N TYR A 106 -10.73 8.85 0.24
CA TYR A 106 -11.25 9.26 1.55
C TYR A 106 -11.03 10.75 1.84
N GLU A 107 -12.05 11.38 2.43
CA GLU A 107 -12.02 12.79 2.87
C GLU A 107 -10.86 13.10 3.83
N ASP A 108 -10.54 12.17 4.74
CA ASP A 108 -9.42 12.32 5.69
C ASP A 108 -8.09 12.63 4.96
N TYR A 109 -7.87 11.98 3.81
CA TYR A 109 -6.69 12.23 2.99
C TYR A 109 -6.80 13.54 2.20
N ILE A 110 -7.98 13.84 1.63
CA ILE A 110 -8.24 15.09 0.91
C ILE A 110 -7.92 16.30 1.80
N HIS A 111 -8.33 16.25 3.07
CA HIS A 111 -8.12 17.33 4.05
C HIS A 111 -6.79 17.26 4.81
N SER A 112 -6.03 16.17 4.69
CA SER A 112 -4.71 16.06 5.32
C SER A 112 -3.71 17.10 4.79
N ILE A 113 -2.83 17.58 5.67
CA ILE A 113 -1.74 18.49 5.32
C ILE A 113 -0.47 17.66 5.10
N LEU A 114 -0.20 17.33 3.84
CA LEU A 114 0.98 16.58 3.41
C LEU A 114 1.67 17.32 2.26
N LEU A 115 2.99 17.20 2.18
CA LEU A 115 3.80 17.60 1.04
C LEU A 115 3.51 16.69 -0.15
N ASN A 116 3.43 17.30 -1.34
CA ASN A 116 3.31 16.61 -2.61
C ASN A 116 2.27 15.47 -2.60
N LYS A 117 1.08 15.74 -2.05
CA LYS A 117 -0.06 14.80 -2.07
C LYS A 117 -0.28 14.29 -3.48
N LEU A 118 -0.49 12.98 -3.59
CA LEU A 118 -1.04 12.40 -4.80
C LEU A 118 -2.42 12.99 -5.09
N ASN A 119 -2.60 13.48 -6.30
CA ASN A 119 -3.92 13.85 -6.80
C ASN A 119 -4.71 12.59 -7.23
N GLU A 120 -6.00 12.75 -7.51
CA GLU A 120 -6.87 11.63 -7.89
C GLU A 120 -6.37 10.85 -9.10
N LYS A 121 -5.77 11.54 -10.09
CA LYS A 121 -5.24 10.91 -11.30
C LYS A 121 -4.07 9.99 -10.96
N GLN A 122 -3.17 10.43 -10.08
CA GLN A 122 -2.02 9.64 -9.62
C GLN A 122 -2.47 8.44 -8.77
N ILE A 123 -3.49 8.61 -7.93
CA ILE A 123 -4.07 7.49 -7.17
C ILE A 123 -4.67 6.45 -8.13
N LYS A 124 -5.43 6.89 -9.14
CA LYS A 124 -5.97 6.00 -10.18
C LYS A 124 -4.85 5.28 -10.93
N GLU A 125 -3.80 5.99 -11.32
CA GLU A 125 -2.63 5.40 -11.99
C GLU A 125 -1.95 4.31 -11.14
N VAL A 126 -1.88 4.47 -9.82
CA VAL A 126 -1.38 3.42 -8.90
C VAL A 126 -2.27 2.17 -8.92
N PHE A 127 -3.58 2.34 -8.78
CA PHE A 127 -4.51 1.20 -8.80
C PHE A 127 -4.52 0.49 -10.16
N ASP A 128 -4.57 1.25 -11.26
CA ASP A 128 -4.52 0.70 -12.62
C ASP A 128 -3.23 -0.09 -12.85
N PHE A 129 -2.08 0.43 -12.40
CA PHE A 129 -0.82 -0.31 -12.47
C PHE A 129 -0.89 -1.64 -11.73
N ILE A 130 -1.40 -1.65 -10.49
CA ILE A 130 -1.45 -2.85 -9.67
C ILE A 130 -2.45 -3.87 -10.24
N TRP A 131 -3.62 -3.44 -10.69
CA TRP A 131 -4.60 -4.34 -11.31
C TRP A 131 -4.09 -5.00 -12.59
N ASN A 132 -3.22 -4.31 -13.35
CA ASN A 132 -2.60 -4.87 -14.54
C ASN A 132 -1.35 -5.71 -14.22
N ASN A 133 -0.83 -5.67 -12.99
CA ASN A 133 0.40 -6.37 -12.57
C ASN A 133 0.23 -6.93 -11.14
N LEU A 134 -0.79 -7.75 -10.90
CA LEU A 134 -1.09 -8.26 -9.55
C LEU A 134 0.06 -9.07 -8.93
N ASP A 135 0.95 -9.61 -9.76
CA ASP A 135 2.16 -10.32 -9.34
C ASP A 135 3.11 -9.46 -8.49
N VAL A 136 3.14 -8.14 -8.69
CA VAL A 136 4.07 -7.24 -7.98
C VAL A 136 3.76 -7.12 -6.48
N ILE A 137 2.53 -7.43 -6.08
CA ILE A 137 2.06 -7.41 -4.68
C ILE A 137 1.91 -8.82 -4.09
N GLN A 138 2.17 -9.88 -4.86
CA GLN A 138 2.09 -11.24 -4.35
C GLN A 138 3.20 -11.52 -3.32
N PRO A 139 2.95 -12.39 -2.32
CA PRO A 139 4.01 -12.87 -1.45
C PRO A 139 5.14 -13.48 -2.27
N LYS A 140 6.37 -13.01 -2.08
CA LYS A 140 7.54 -13.57 -2.76
C LYS A 140 7.85 -14.96 -2.20
N PRO A 141 8.51 -15.85 -2.95
CA PRO A 141 9.06 -17.07 -2.38
C PRO A 141 9.95 -16.72 -1.19
N GLY A 142 9.79 -17.41 -0.06
CA GLY A 142 10.73 -17.26 1.06
C GLY A 142 12.13 -17.68 0.58
N TYR A 143 13.17 -17.00 1.06
CA TYR A 143 14.54 -17.47 0.85
C TYR A 143 14.62 -18.93 1.32
N MET A 144 14.74 -19.87 0.38
CA MET A 144 15.30 -21.17 0.71
C MET A 144 16.75 -20.89 1.05
N PHE A 145 17.11 -20.89 2.33
CA PHE A 145 18.50 -21.07 2.71
C PHE A 145 18.96 -22.33 1.98
N ARG A 146 19.83 -22.17 0.98
CA ARG A 146 20.65 -23.28 0.53
C ARG A 146 21.56 -23.57 1.71
N GLU A 147 21.32 -24.70 2.36
CA GLU A 147 22.33 -25.33 3.21
C GLU A 147 23.47 -25.72 2.26
N ASP A 148 24.55 -24.95 2.30
CA ASP A 148 25.87 -25.41 1.85
C ASP A 148 26.49 -26.29 2.96
#